data_AF-A0A834G8E8-F1
#
_entry.id   AF-A0A834G8E8-F1
#
_cell.length_a   1.000
_cell.length_b   1.000
_cell.length_c   1.000
_cell.angle_alpha   90.00
_cell.angle_beta   90.00
_cell.angle_gamma   90.00
#
_symmetry.space_group_name_H-M   'P 1'
#
loop_
_entity.id
_entity.type
_entity.pdbx_description
1 polymer ?
#
loop_
_entity_poly.entity_id
_entity_poly.type
_entity_poly.pdbx_seq_one_letter_code
_entity_poly.pdbx_strand_id
1 'polypeptide(L)'
;MTNPYIIFKEEFIQGVRELEPSTTYILKTLTQRAAKRWKEMFEAEKAPYILSANEAKAKRPPKEKRKTAVKLGELNKKLTINQRKAVERLGFGSLLNVQCNMLPRDFIWKLVEHFNPKTRTLEFGRLRTYEITTADVARALGLKLGGVPIPTNCEDDHVKHIESLFLEKGEKMTRGLTVKMMDHVFEKKTSGTKFKTAYVLYALCCFLCPTTKDEAGPKLFPGVMDLDAIPHYA
;
A
#
# COMPACT_ATOMS: atom_id res chain seq x y z
N MET A 1 3.06 -13.89 9.37
CA MET A 1 3.19 -13.14 10.64
C MET A 1 3.19 -14.18 11.73
N THR A 2 4.31 -14.47 12.39
CA THR A 2 4.32 -15.54 13.38
C THR A 2 4.06 -14.93 14.75
N ASN A 3 2.78 -14.78 15.08
CA ASN A 3 2.34 -14.45 16.43
C ASN A 3 2.65 -15.65 17.34
N PRO A 4 3.14 -15.49 18.58
CA PRO A 4 3.38 -16.59 19.51
C PRO A 4 2.22 -17.59 19.60
N TYR A 5 0.98 -17.10 19.56
CA TYR A 5 -0.23 -17.92 19.54
C TYR A 5 -0.33 -18.81 18.29
N ILE A 6 0.16 -18.37 17.14
CA ILE A 6 0.11 -19.16 15.90
C ILE A 6 1.07 -20.35 15.98
N ILE A 7 2.26 -20.16 16.55
CA ILE A 7 3.24 -21.24 16.79
C ILE A 7 2.62 -22.27 17.73
N PHE A 8 2.11 -21.80 18.88
CA PHE A 8 1.41 -22.66 19.84
C PHE A 8 0.22 -23.39 19.23
N LYS A 9 -0.62 -22.69 18.45
CA LYS A 9 -1.82 -23.27 17.84
C LYS A 9 -1.45 -24.40 16.87
N GLU A 10 -0.38 -24.24 16.09
CA GLU A 10 0.09 -25.26 15.17
C GLU A 10 0.61 -26.49 15.92
N GLU A 11 1.43 -26.31 16.95
CA GLU A 11 1.91 -27.39 17.81
C GLU A 11 0.77 -28.09 18.58
N PHE A 12 -0.18 -27.33 19.11
CA PHE A 12 -1.34 -27.86 19.83
C PHE A 12 -2.23 -28.70 18.91
N ILE A 13 -2.50 -28.23 17.69
CA ILE A 13 -3.29 -28.98 16.70
C ILE A 13 -2.56 -30.25 16.28
N GLN A 14 -1.24 -30.18 16.12
CA GLN A 14 -0.41 -31.33 15.77
C GLN A 14 -0.43 -32.38 16.90
N GLY A 15 -0.22 -31.98 18.15
CA GLY A 15 -0.26 -32.90 19.30
C GLY A 15 -1.62 -33.55 19.49
N VAL A 16 -2.74 -32.84 19.27
CA VAL A 16 -4.08 -33.44 19.34
C VAL A 16 -4.31 -34.47 18.22
N ARG A 17 -3.79 -34.22 17.01
CA ARG A 17 -3.89 -35.17 15.89
C ARG A 17 -3.07 -36.45 16.11
N GLU A 18 -1.94 -36.33 16.80
CA GLU A 18 -1.08 -37.48 17.12
C GLU A 18 -1.66 -38.33 18.26
N LEU A 19 -2.31 -37.71 19.25
CA LEU A 19 -2.94 -38.40 20.38
C LEU A 19 -4.28 -39.05 20.01
N GLU A 20 -4.99 -38.50 19.02
CA GLU A 20 -6.33 -38.96 18.63
C GLU A 20 -6.46 -39.15 17.10
N PRO A 21 -5.68 -40.07 16.50
CA PRO A 21 -5.58 -40.21 15.04
C PRO A 21 -6.86 -40.73 14.36
N SER A 22 -7.75 -41.39 15.12
CA SER A 22 -9.03 -41.93 14.63
C SER A 22 -10.19 -40.92 14.71
N THR A 23 -9.99 -39.77 15.36
CA THR A 23 -11.06 -38.79 15.57
C THR A 23 -10.94 -37.63 14.58
N THR A 24 -11.92 -37.52 13.68
CA THR A 24 -11.96 -36.39 12.73
C THR A 24 -12.60 -35.18 13.40
N TYR A 25 -11.77 -34.20 13.77
CA TYR A 25 -12.24 -32.93 14.32
C TYR A 25 -12.44 -31.86 13.25
N ILE A 26 -13.52 -31.08 13.40
CA ILE A 26 -13.74 -29.85 12.63
C ILE A 26 -12.65 -28.84 13.03
N LEU A 27 -11.90 -28.29 12.07
CA LEU A 27 -10.78 -27.35 12.33
C LEU A 27 -11.16 -26.17 13.25
N LYS A 28 -12.42 -25.72 13.18
CA LYS A 28 -12.99 -24.66 14.03
C LYS A 28 -12.98 -25.04 15.52
N THR A 29 -13.28 -26.29 15.88
CA THR A 29 -13.33 -26.75 17.28
C THR A 29 -11.94 -26.89 17.88
N LEU A 30 -10.98 -27.41 17.10
CA LEU A 30 -9.56 -27.46 17.51
C LEU A 30 -8.98 -26.06 17.71
N THR A 31 -9.32 -25.13 16.81
CA THR A 31 -8.86 -23.73 16.92
C THR A 31 -9.44 -23.04 18.16
N GLN A 32 -10.71 -23.34 18.52
CA GLN A 32 -11.32 -22.86 19.76
C GLN A 32 -10.67 -23.46 21.01
N ARG A 33 -10.37 -24.77 21.01
CA ARG A 33 -9.64 -25.44 22.10
C ARG A 33 -8.25 -24.85 22.30
N ALA A 34 -7.52 -24.62 21.21
CA ALA A 34 -6.22 -23.95 21.25
C ALA A 34 -6.34 -22.52 21.80
N ALA A 35 -7.34 -21.74 21.37
CA ALA A 35 -7.57 -20.40 21.88
C ALA A 35 -7.87 -20.37 23.39
N LYS A 36 -8.65 -21.34 23.88
CA LYS A 36 -8.94 -21.50 25.30
C LYS A 36 -7.68 -21.85 26.10
N ARG A 37 -6.94 -22.88 25.67
CA ARG A 37 -5.70 -23.30 26.34
C ARG A 37 -4.67 -22.18 26.39
N TRP A 38 -4.50 -21.41 25.31
CA TRP A 38 -3.59 -20.27 25.27
C TRP A 38 -3.92 -19.18 26.30
N LYS A 39 -5.21 -18.94 26.58
CA LYS A 39 -5.64 -17.98 27.60
C LYS A 39 -5.37 -18.47 29.02
N GLU A 40 -5.50 -19.78 29.24
CA GLU A 40 -5.29 -20.44 30.52
C GLU A 40 -3.80 -20.69 30.83
N MET A 41 -2.92 -20.63 29.82
CA MET A 41 -1.48 -20.82 30.00
C MET A 41 -0.84 -19.70 30.82
N PHE A 42 0.09 -20.08 31.69
CA PHE A 42 0.92 -19.14 32.44
C PHE A 42 1.95 -18.47 31.54
N GLU A 43 2.43 -17.29 31.93
CA GLU A 43 3.46 -16.56 31.17
C GLU A 43 4.75 -17.37 30.97
N ALA A 44 5.11 -18.23 31.94
CA ALA A 44 6.22 -19.16 31.81
C ALA A 44 6.01 -20.22 30.70
N GLU A 45 4.77 -20.70 30.52
CA GLU A 45 4.44 -21.64 29.44
C GLU A 45 4.38 -20.92 28.06
N LYS A 46 4.13 -19.61 28.04
CA LYS A 46 4.14 -18.79 26.81
C LYS A 46 5.55 -18.36 26.40
N ALA A 47 6.49 -18.27 27.34
CA ALA A 47 7.87 -17.85 27.14
C ALA A 47 8.58 -18.53 25.95
N PRO A 48 8.55 -19.86 25.76
CA PRO A 48 9.19 -20.50 24.61
C PRO A 48 8.59 -20.04 23.26
N TYR A 49 7.27 -19.88 23.18
CA TYR A 49 6.60 -19.39 21.97
C TYR A 49 6.91 -17.93 21.67
N ILE A 50 7.09 -17.12 22.73
CA ILE A 50 7.52 -15.71 22.60
C ILE A 50 8.95 -15.63 22.09
N LEU A 51 9.86 -16.46 22.63
CA LEU A 51 11.24 -16.55 22.18
C LEU A 51 11.32 -16.99 20.72
N SER A 52 10.67 -18.09 20.35
CA SER A 52 10.60 -18.58 18.97
C SER A 52 10.00 -17.54 18.01
N ALA A 53 8.96 -16.82 18.42
CA ALA A 53 8.40 -15.73 17.63
C ALA A 53 9.37 -14.54 17.48
N ASN A 54 10.19 -14.25 18.48
CA ASN A 54 11.18 -13.18 18.45
C ASN A 54 12.41 -13.56 17.63
N GLU A 55 12.90 -14.79 17.74
CA GLU A 55 13.95 -15.32 16.86
C GLU A 55 13.50 -15.35 15.40
N ALA A 56 12.27 -15.80 15.15
CA ALA A 56 11.67 -15.76 13.82
C ALA A 56 11.47 -14.33 13.30
N LYS A 57 11.37 -13.31 14.18
CA LYS A 57 11.40 -11.89 13.79
C LYS A 57 12.82 -11.40 13.50
N ALA A 58 13.81 -11.81 14.29
CA ALA A 58 15.21 -11.41 14.15
C ALA A 58 15.85 -11.99 12.88
N LYS A 59 15.50 -13.22 12.50
CA LYS A 59 15.96 -13.89 11.27
C LYS A 59 15.30 -13.35 9.99
N ARG A 60 14.41 -12.36 10.09
CA ARG A 60 13.71 -11.85 8.90
C ARG A 60 14.68 -11.02 8.07
N PRO A 61 14.69 -11.23 6.74
CA PRO A 61 15.27 -10.22 5.87
C PRO A 61 14.57 -8.87 6.18
N PRO A 62 15.31 -7.75 6.15
CA PRO A 62 14.70 -6.44 6.26
C PRO A 62 13.49 -6.38 5.34
N LYS A 63 12.31 -5.98 5.85
CA LYS A 63 11.13 -5.83 4.99
C LYS A 63 11.55 -5.05 3.75
N GLU A 64 11.36 -5.65 2.59
CA GLU A 64 11.76 -5.05 1.33
C GLU A 64 11.07 -3.68 1.26
N LYS A 65 11.87 -2.62 1.38
CA LYS A 65 11.35 -1.25 1.42
C LYS A 65 10.79 -0.97 0.04
N ARG A 66 9.54 -0.49 -0.03
CA ARG A 66 8.88 -0.27 -1.32
C ARG A 66 9.75 0.63 -2.20
N LYS A 67 10.06 0.14 -3.39
CA LYS A 67 10.68 0.93 -4.46
C LYS A 67 9.59 1.68 -5.22
N THR A 68 8.80 2.51 -4.53
CA THR A 68 7.59 3.16 -5.06
C THR A 68 7.86 4.06 -6.26
N ALA A 69 8.86 4.94 -6.15
CA ALA A 69 9.31 5.78 -7.25
C ALA A 69 9.83 4.97 -8.44
N VAL A 70 10.52 3.85 -8.17
CA VAL A 70 11.01 2.93 -9.20
C VAL A 70 9.86 2.23 -9.90
N LYS A 71 8.85 1.74 -9.15
CA LYS A 71 7.64 1.14 -9.70
C LYS A 71 6.93 2.09 -10.67
N LEU A 72 6.73 3.35 -10.28
CA LEU A 72 6.11 4.36 -11.16
C LEU A 72 6.97 4.63 -12.41
N GLY A 73 8.29 4.77 -12.24
CA GLY A 73 9.20 4.97 -13.37
C GLY A 73 9.19 3.80 -14.37
N GLU A 74 9.20 2.56 -13.88
CA GLU A 74 9.09 1.35 -14.71
C GLU A 74 7.72 1.22 -15.39
N LEU A 75 6.64 1.59 -14.72
CA LEU A 75 5.31 1.66 -15.33
C LEU A 75 5.29 2.68 -16.48
N ASN A 76 5.77 3.90 -16.23
CA ASN A 76 5.77 4.97 -17.22
C ASN A 76 6.52 4.57 -18.50
N LYS A 77 7.64 3.84 -18.38
CA LYS A 77 8.40 3.31 -19.54
C LYS A 77 7.56 2.37 -20.42
N LYS A 78 6.57 1.66 -19.86
CA LYS A 78 5.74 0.68 -20.57
C LYS A 78 4.47 1.26 -21.20
N LEU A 79 4.08 2.48 -20.82
CA LEU A 79 2.85 3.11 -21.30
C LEU A 79 2.94 3.46 -22.80
N THR A 80 1.86 3.20 -23.53
CA THR A 80 1.72 3.59 -24.93
C THR A 80 1.55 5.10 -25.09
N ILE A 81 1.73 5.61 -26.31
CA ILE A 81 1.53 7.05 -26.63
C ILE A 81 0.12 7.51 -26.22
N ASN A 82 -0.91 6.70 -26.49
CA ASN A 82 -2.29 7.06 -26.15
C ASN A 82 -2.55 7.05 -24.64
N GLN A 83 -1.95 6.10 -23.91
CA GLN A 83 -2.00 6.06 -22.45
C GLN A 83 -1.31 7.28 -21.84
N ARG A 84 -0.14 7.67 -22.36
CA ARG A 84 0.58 8.88 -21.93
C ARG A 84 -0.24 10.14 -22.15
N LYS A 85 -0.83 10.32 -23.33
CA LYS A 85 -1.73 11.45 -23.62
C LYS A 85 -2.95 11.48 -22.68
N ALA A 86 -3.48 10.32 -22.30
CA ALA A 86 -4.58 10.25 -21.34
C ALA A 86 -4.15 10.70 -19.94
N VAL A 87 -2.93 10.35 -19.51
CA VAL A 87 -2.35 10.80 -18.23
C VAL A 87 -2.08 12.31 -18.22
N GLU A 88 -1.57 12.86 -19.32
CA GLU A 88 -1.36 14.31 -19.47
C GLU A 88 -2.66 15.08 -19.32
N ARG A 89 -3.75 14.60 -19.94
CA ARG A 89 -5.09 15.21 -19.84
C ARG A 89 -5.66 15.17 -18.42
N LEU A 90 -5.27 14.18 -17.61
CA LEU A 90 -5.65 14.09 -16.20
C LEU A 90 -4.88 15.08 -15.29
N GLY A 91 -3.92 15.84 -15.84
CA GLY A 91 -3.08 16.74 -15.05
C GLY A 91 -1.88 16.06 -14.37
N PHE A 92 -1.62 14.78 -14.65
CA PHE A 92 -0.48 14.02 -14.12
C PHE A 92 0.67 13.89 -15.12
N GLY A 93 0.73 14.73 -16.15
CA GLY A 93 1.76 14.68 -17.19
C GLY A 93 3.19 14.75 -16.64
N SER A 94 3.42 15.56 -15.61
CA SER A 94 4.73 15.68 -14.95
C SER A 94 5.20 14.37 -14.32
N LEU A 95 4.27 13.54 -13.82
CA LEU A 95 4.61 12.24 -13.24
C LEU A 95 5.12 11.25 -14.27
N LEU A 96 4.81 11.42 -15.56
CA LEU A 96 5.36 10.60 -16.65
C LEU A 96 6.88 10.74 -16.80
N ASN A 97 7.44 11.85 -16.30
CA ASN A 97 8.86 12.17 -16.35
C ASN A 97 9.64 11.61 -15.16
N VAL A 98 8.98 10.95 -14.21
CA VAL A 98 9.66 10.30 -13.09
C VAL A 98 10.55 9.18 -13.61
N GLN A 99 11.86 9.41 -13.60
CA GLN A 99 12.89 8.46 -14.00
C GLN A 99 13.75 8.08 -12.79
N CYS A 100 13.16 7.29 -11.89
CA CYS A 100 13.85 6.85 -10.69
C CYS A 100 14.29 5.39 -10.84
N ASN A 101 15.52 5.14 -11.32
CA ASN A 101 16.00 3.76 -11.49
C ASN A 101 16.50 3.17 -10.15
N MET A 102 17.15 4.00 -9.32
CA MET A 102 17.70 3.61 -8.02
C MET A 102 17.57 4.76 -7.02
N LEU A 103 17.29 4.42 -5.77
CA LEU A 103 17.40 5.34 -4.63
C LEU A 103 18.41 4.74 -3.64
N PRO A 104 19.66 5.25 -3.62
CA PRO A 104 20.66 4.78 -2.68
C PRO A 104 20.15 4.93 -1.25
N ARG A 105 20.17 3.84 -0.49
CA ARG A 105 19.61 3.79 0.86
C ARG A 105 20.28 4.81 1.77
N ASP A 106 21.60 4.91 1.70
CA ASP A 106 22.38 5.79 2.57
C ASP A 106 22.07 7.25 2.31
N PHE A 107 21.83 7.61 1.04
CA PHE A 107 21.38 8.95 0.67
C PHE A 107 20.01 9.27 1.26
N ILE A 108 19.02 8.38 1.12
CA ILE A 108 17.69 8.57 1.74
C ILE A 108 17.82 8.70 3.25
N TRP A 109 18.63 7.84 3.87
CA TRP A 109 18.81 7.86 5.32
C TRP A 109 19.40 9.18 5.79
N LYS A 110 20.41 9.70 5.08
CA LYS A 110 20.97 11.03 5.36
C LYS A 110 19.92 12.14 5.23
N LEU A 111 19.08 12.10 4.19
CA LEU A 111 17.98 13.08 4.07
C LEU A 111 17.02 13.01 5.25
N VAL A 112 16.67 11.80 5.70
CA VAL A 112 15.78 11.60 6.86
C VAL A 112 16.43 12.08 8.16
N GLU A 113 17.72 11.82 8.37
CA GLU A 113 18.47 12.29 9.54
C GLU A 113 18.48 13.83 9.63
N HIS A 114 18.48 14.51 8.49
CA HIS A 114 18.52 15.96 8.39
C HIS A 114 17.13 16.61 8.26
N PHE A 115 16.04 15.84 8.18
CA PHE A 115 14.70 16.40 8.01
C PHE A 115 13.99 16.61 9.35
N ASN A 116 13.58 17.85 9.61
CA ASN A 116 12.77 18.22 10.75
C ASN A 116 11.28 18.26 10.37
N PRO A 117 10.46 17.29 10.83
CA PRO A 117 9.06 17.19 10.43
C PRO A 117 8.18 18.30 11.02
N LYS A 118 8.58 18.92 12.14
CA LYS A 118 7.80 19.99 12.77
C LYS A 118 7.87 21.29 11.98
N THR A 119 9.07 21.63 11.51
CA THR A 119 9.33 22.85 10.74
C THR A 119 9.25 22.63 9.24
N ARG A 120 9.17 21.37 8.78
CA ARG A 120 9.25 20.96 7.37
C ARG A 120 10.57 21.39 6.71
N THR A 121 11.68 21.31 7.44
CA THR A 121 12.99 21.79 6.95
C THR A 121 14.02 20.68 6.80
N LEU A 122 14.93 20.84 5.83
CA LEU A 122 16.17 20.06 5.73
C LEU A 122 17.32 20.87 6.32
N GLU A 123 17.93 20.34 7.38
CA GLU A 123 18.93 21.00 8.22
C GLU A 123 20.33 20.37 7.98
N PHE A 124 21.16 21.01 7.16
CA PHE A 124 22.52 20.57 6.87
C PHE A 124 23.53 21.35 7.73
N GLY A 125 23.76 20.86 8.95
CA GLY A 125 24.61 21.55 9.94
C GLY A 125 23.92 22.79 10.53
N ARG A 126 24.68 23.74 11.08
CA ARG A 126 24.13 24.89 11.82
C ARG A 126 23.67 26.08 10.96
N LEU A 127 24.06 26.15 9.69
CA LEU A 127 23.91 27.36 8.86
C LEU A 127 23.11 27.15 7.56
N ARG A 128 22.68 25.92 7.26
CA ARG A 128 21.95 25.63 6.03
C ARG A 128 20.64 24.92 6.36
N THR A 129 19.56 25.69 6.31
CA THR A 129 18.21 25.19 6.54
C THR A 129 17.36 25.51 5.32
N TYR A 130 16.72 24.50 4.75
CA TYR A 130 15.83 24.65 3.60
C TYR A 130 14.41 24.25 4.00
N GLU A 131 13.47 25.19 4.04
CA GLU A 131 12.06 24.87 4.24
C GLU A 131 11.48 24.23 2.98
N ILE A 132 10.75 23.14 3.15
CA ILE A 132 9.94 22.49 2.11
C ILE A 132 8.52 23.03 2.22
N THR A 133 8.16 23.90 1.27
CA THR A 133 6.80 24.47 1.19
C THR A 133 5.87 23.60 0.34
N THR A 134 4.57 23.84 0.45
CA THR A 134 3.58 23.22 -0.44
C THR A 134 3.82 23.57 -1.91
N ALA A 135 4.28 24.79 -2.20
CA ALA A 135 4.67 25.22 -3.54
C ALA A 135 5.87 24.43 -4.08
N ASP A 136 6.83 24.07 -3.23
CA ASP A 136 7.97 23.24 -3.64
C ASP A 136 7.54 21.81 -3.96
N VAL A 137 6.64 21.24 -3.16
CA VAL A 137 6.06 19.92 -3.43
C VAL A 137 5.26 19.93 -4.73
N ALA A 138 4.38 20.92 -4.91
CA ALA A 138 3.60 21.09 -6.13
C ALA A 138 4.49 21.23 -7.37
N ARG A 139 5.56 22.04 -7.28
CA ARG A 139 6.52 22.22 -8.37
C ARG A 139 7.31 20.94 -8.66
N ALA A 140 7.79 20.25 -7.62
CA ALA A 140 8.61 19.05 -7.77
C ALA A 140 7.82 17.86 -8.33
N LEU A 141 6.55 17.71 -7.93
CA LEU A 141 5.66 16.64 -8.40
C LEU A 141 4.88 17.06 -9.65
N GLY A 142 4.92 18.34 -10.01
CA GLY A 142 4.15 18.94 -11.09
C GLY A 142 2.64 18.82 -10.90
N LEU A 143 2.19 18.99 -9.65
CA LEU A 143 0.79 19.04 -9.24
C LEU A 143 0.33 20.49 -9.19
N LYS A 144 -0.98 20.73 -9.31
CA LYS A 144 -1.53 22.07 -9.11
C LYS A 144 -1.52 22.43 -7.63
N LEU A 145 -1.28 23.72 -7.38
CA LEU A 145 -1.37 24.31 -6.05
C LEU A 145 -2.67 25.10 -5.95
N GLY A 146 -3.56 24.71 -5.04
CA GLY A 146 -4.90 25.28 -4.93
C GLY A 146 -5.90 24.69 -5.93
N GLY A 147 -7.20 25.00 -5.76
CA GLY A 147 -8.29 24.36 -6.50
C GLY A 147 -9.39 23.79 -5.58
N VAL A 148 -10.11 22.80 -6.09
CA VAL A 148 -11.23 22.15 -5.38
C VAL A 148 -10.69 21.07 -4.43
N PRO A 149 -11.15 21.03 -3.16
CA PRO A 149 -10.75 19.97 -2.24
C PRO A 149 -11.08 18.57 -2.80
N ILE A 150 -10.13 17.64 -2.71
CA ILE A 150 -10.36 16.25 -3.11
C ILE A 150 -11.45 15.64 -2.22
N PRO A 151 -12.52 15.05 -2.79
CA PRO A 151 -13.51 14.34 -2.01
C PRO A 151 -12.86 13.15 -1.29
N THR A 152 -13.11 13.04 0.03
CA THR A 152 -12.55 11.95 0.85
C THR A 152 -13.63 11.10 1.52
N ASN A 153 -14.87 11.58 1.54
CA ASN A 153 -15.99 10.82 2.08
C ASN A 153 -16.36 9.68 1.12
N CYS A 154 -16.16 8.44 1.57
CA CYS A 154 -16.40 7.26 0.77
C CYS A 154 -17.77 6.67 1.10
N GLU A 155 -18.66 6.66 0.13
CA GLU A 155 -19.98 6.05 0.18
C GLU A 155 -19.96 4.69 -0.53
N ASP A 156 -20.95 3.84 -0.23
CA ASP A 156 -21.04 2.51 -0.82
C ASP A 156 -21.10 2.53 -2.35
N ASP A 157 -21.67 3.57 -2.94
CA ASP A 157 -21.78 3.71 -4.39
C ASP A 157 -20.42 3.98 -5.06
N HIS A 158 -19.50 4.65 -4.37
CA HIS A 158 -18.11 4.79 -4.85
C HIS A 158 -17.41 3.43 -4.90
N VAL A 159 -17.63 2.59 -3.88
CA VAL A 159 -17.07 1.23 -3.84
C VAL A 159 -17.64 0.39 -4.98
N LYS A 160 -18.98 0.37 -5.14
CA LYS A 160 -19.65 -0.36 -6.23
C LYS A 160 -19.19 0.10 -7.61
N HIS A 161 -18.96 1.39 -7.80
CA HIS A 161 -18.44 1.91 -9.07
C HIS A 161 -17.06 1.31 -9.39
N ILE A 162 -16.14 1.35 -8.43
CA ILE A 162 -14.81 0.75 -8.60
C ILE A 162 -14.90 -0.77 -8.79
N GLU A 163 -15.75 -1.46 -8.03
CA GLU A 163 -16.01 -2.90 -8.22
C GLU A 163 -16.49 -3.18 -9.66
N SER A 164 -17.44 -2.42 -10.19
CA SER A 164 -17.95 -2.59 -11.56
C SER A 164 -16.89 -2.40 -12.64
N LEU A 165 -15.88 -1.56 -12.37
CA LEU A 165 -14.78 -1.31 -13.29
C LEU A 165 -13.73 -2.43 -13.26
N PHE A 166 -13.42 -2.99 -12.09
CA PHE A 166 -12.24 -3.82 -11.89
C PHE A 166 -12.52 -5.30 -11.58
N LEU A 167 -13.70 -5.62 -11.06
CA LEU A 167 -14.09 -6.97 -10.65
C LEU A 167 -15.10 -7.60 -11.59
N GLU A 168 -15.23 -8.92 -11.51
CA GLU A 168 -16.27 -9.66 -12.22
C GLU A 168 -17.63 -9.53 -11.53
N LYS A 169 -18.71 -9.80 -12.27
CA LYS A 169 -20.08 -9.63 -11.77
C LYS A 169 -20.33 -10.59 -10.60
N GLY A 170 -20.53 -10.03 -9.40
CA GLY A 170 -20.80 -10.79 -8.17
C GLY A 170 -19.61 -10.88 -7.21
N GLU A 171 -18.42 -10.47 -7.64
CA GLU A 171 -17.28 -10.31 -6.74
C GLU A 171 -17.41 -9.02 -5.90
N LYS A 172 -16.85 -9.06 -4.69
CA LYS A 172 -16.83 -7.91 -3.78
C LYS A 172 -15.40 -7.58 -3.35
N MET A 173 -15.10 -6.30 -3.30
CA MET A 173 -13.81 -5.77 -2.88
C MET A 173 -13.72 -5.77 -1.36
N THR A 174 -12.79 -6.56 -0.82
CA THR A 174 -12.68 -6.75 0.64
C THR A 174 -11.81 -5.70 1.34
N ARG A 175 -10.85 -5.10 0.64
CA ARG A 175 -9.85 -4.19 1.25
C ARG A 175 -9.49 -2.97 0.40
N GLY A 176 -9.47 -3.14 -0.92
CA GLY A 176 -9.09 -2.10 -1.87
C GLY A 176 -8.60 -2.71 -3.18
N LEU A 177 -8.28 -1.84 -4.14
CA LEU A 177 -7.78 -2.25 -5.45
C LEU A 177 -6.27 -2.50 -5.39
N THR A 178 -5.83 -3.75 -5.60
CA THR A 178 -4.41 -4.10 -5.48
C THR A 178 -3.58 -3.56 -6.64
N VAL A 179 -2.30 -3.30 -6.40
CA VAL A 179 -1.36 -2.86 -7.44
C VAL A 179 -1.30 -3.86 -8.62
N LYS A 180 -1.32 -5.16 -8.32
CA LYS A 180 -1.33 -6.22 -9.34
C LYS A 180 -2.54 -6.14 -10.28
N MET A 181 -3.73 -5.84 -9.75
CA MET A 181 -4.93 -5.67 -10.57
C MET A 181 -4.82 -4.47 -11.51
N MET A 182 -4.18 -3.39 -11.04
CA MET A 182 -3.92 -2.21 -11.88
C MET A 182 -2.85 -2.50 -12.94
N ASP A 183 -1.80 -3.27 -12.62
CA ASP A 183 -0.78 -3.69 -13.58
C ASP A 183 -1.39 -4.42 -14.79
N HIS A 184 -2.34 -5.34 -14.55
CA HIS A 184 -3.08 -6.02 -15.63
C HIS A 184 -3.92 -5.07 -16.49
N VAL A 185 -4.36 -3.93 -15.96
CA VAL A 185 -5.09 -2.92 -16.75
C VAL A 185 -4.13 -2.21 -17.70
N PHE A 186 -2.92 -1.91 -17.24
CA PHE A 186 -1.91 -1.22 -18.04
C PHE A 186 -1.42 -2.09 -19.22
N GLU A 187 -1.33 -3.41 -19.02
CA GLU A 187 -0.95 -4.39 -20.06
C GLU A 187 -1.94 -4.45 -21.23
N LYS A 188 -3.22 -4.13 -21.02
CA LYS A 188 -4.26 -4.17 -22.06
C LYS A 188 -4.10 -3.06 -23.11
N LYS A 189 -3.14 -2.13 -22.94
CA LYS A 189 -2.84 -1.01 -23.86
C LYS A 189 -4.04 -0.12 -24.22
N THR A 190 -5.10 -0.16 -23.42
CA THR A 190 -6.27 0.74 -23.53
C THR A 190 -6.03 2.02 -22.75
N SER A 191 -6.69 3.11 -23.15
CA SER A 191 -6.59 4.44 -22.52
C SER A 191 -7.94 5.03 -22.09
N GLY A 192 -8.95 4.17 -21.91
CA GLY A 192 -10.31 4.55 -21.49
C GLY A 192 -10.43 4.81 -19.99
N THR A 193 -11.66 4.94 -19.50
CA THR A 193 -11.99 5.23 -18.09
C THR A 193 -11.28 4.29 -17.11
N LYS A 194 -11.37 2.98 -17.34
CA LYS A 194 -10.71 1.97 -16.49
C LYS A 194 -9.20 2.19 -16.37
N PHE A 195 -8.52 2.53 -17.47
CA PHE A 195 -7.09 2.85 -17.46
C PHE A 195 -6.81 4.14 -16.67
N LYS A 196 -7.57 5.20 -16.93
CA LYS A 196 -7.42 6.50 -16.25
C LYS A 196 -7.59 6.35 -14.74
N THR A 197 -8.67 5.70 -14.30
CA THR A 197 -8.94 5.39 -12.89
C THR A 197 -7.82 4.55 -12.28
N ALA A 198 -7.35 3.51 -12.98
CA ALA A 198 -6.23 2.68 -12.51
C ALA A 198 -4.95 3.50 -12.34
N TYR A 199 -4.61 4.37 -13.30
CA TYR A 199 -3.40 5.18 -13.24
C TYR A 199 -3.42 6.14 -12.05
N VAL A 200 -4.53 6.84 -11.81
CA VAL A 200 -4.64 7.80 -10.69
C VAL A 200 -4.56 7.07 -9.35
N LEU A 201 -5.31 5.97 -9.19
CA LEU A 201 -5.24 5.16 -7.97
C LEU A 201 -3.84 4.58 -7.74
N TYR A 202 -3.16 4.14 -8.80
CA TYR A 202 -1.79 3.66 -8.74
C TYR A 202 -0.83 4.79 -8.33
N ALA A 203 -0.90 5.97 -8.95
CA ALA A 203 -0.04 7.10 -8.62
C ALA A 203 -0.23 7.52 -7.14
N LEU A 204 -1.47 7.53 -6.66
CA LEU A 204 -1.80 7.84 -5.26
C LEU A 204 -1.25 6.79 -4.29
N CYS A 205 -1.54 5.49 -4.50
CA CYS A 205 -1.17 4.46 -3.53
C CYS A 205 0.30 4.01 -3.62
N CYS A 206 0.92 4.19 -4.79
CA CYS A 206 2.33 3.86 -5.01
C CYS A 206 3.22 5.06 -4.76
N PHE A 207 2.95 6.27 -5.25
CA PHE A 207 3.97 7.34 -5.28
C PHE A 207 3.65 8.55 -4.41
N LEU A 208 2.44 9.11 -4.52
CA LEU A 208 2.08 10.37 -3.87
C LEU A 208 1.73 10.19 -2.39
N CYS A 209 0.91 9.19 -2.08
CA CYS A 209 0.41 8.89 -0.74
C CYS A 209 0.68 7.42 -0.39
N PRO A 210 1.93 6.94 -0.47
CA PRO A 210 2.23 5.54 -0.29
C PRO A 210 1.89 5.08 1.12
N THR A 211 1.01 4.09 1.20
CA THR A 211 0.74 3.40 2.47
C THR A 211 1.59 2.14 2.60
N THR A 212 1.56 1.50 3.76
CA THR A 212 2.22 0.21 3.95
C THR A 212 1.56 -0.91 3.12
N LYS A 213 0.31 -0.74 2.68
CA LYS A 213 -0.48 -1.75 1.94
C LYS A 213 -0.40 -1.54 0.42
N ASP A 214 -0.28 -2.62 -0.35
CA ASP A 214 -0.05 -2.58 -1.82
C ASP A 214 -1.39 -2.54 -2.55
N GLU A 215 -2.25 -1.64 -2.08
CA GLU A 215 -3.63 -1.48 -2.50
C GLU A 215 -4.05 -0.01 -2.38
N ALA A 216 -4.87 0.44 -3.33
CA ALA A 216 -5.63 1.68 -3.21
C ALA A 216 -6.87 1.42 -2.36
N GLY A 217 -6.91 2.00 -1.17
CA GLY A 217 -8.02 1.82 -0.24
C GLY A 217 -9.24 2.69 -0.58
N PRO A 218 -10.41 2.40 0.03
CA PRO A 218 -11.67 3.08 -0.30
C PRO A 218 -11.66 4.60 -0.16
N LYS A 219 -10.84 5.13 0.74
CA LYS A 219 -10.68 6.58 0.95
C LYS A 219 -10.20 7.34 -0.31
N LEU A 220 -9.62 6.64 -1.29
CA LEU A 220 -9.14 7.23 -2.54
C LEU A 220 -10.18 7.22 -3.66
N PHE A 221 -11.26 6.43 -3.53
CA PHE A 221 -12.24 6.24 -4.59
C PHE A 221 -13.07 7.48 -4.93
N PRO A 222 -13.51 8.31 -3.94
CA PRO A 222 -14.31 9.49 -4.26
C PRO A 222 -13.59 10.46 -5.20
N GLY A 223 -12.26 10.60 -5.06
CA GLY A 223 -11.43 11.45 -5.91
C GLY A 223 -11.22 10.96 -7.34
N VAL A 224 -11.73 9.78 -7.72
CA VAL A 224 -11.64 9.25 -9.09
C VAL A 224 -13.00 8.98 -9.74
N MET A 225 -14.09 9.41 -9.10
CA MET A 225 -15.45 9.28 -9.63
C MET A 225 -15.69 10.19 -10.83
N ASP A 226 -15.19 11.42 -10.75
CA ASP A 226 -15.18 12.37 -11.86
C ASP A 226 -13.72 12.59 -12.29
N LEU A 227 -13.37 12.03 -13.45
CA LEU A 227 -12.04 12.12 -14.01
C LEU A 227 -11.74 13.50 -14.62
N ASP A 228 -12.77 14.26 -14.98
CA ASP A 228 -12.64 15.59 -15.59
C ASP A 228 -12.50 16.67 -14.52
N ALA A 229 -12.93 16.39 -13.27
CA ALA A 229 -12.64 17.23 -12.11
C ALA A 229 -11.19 17.12 -11.61
N ILE A 230 -10.48 16.02 -11.91
CA ILE A 230 -9.12 15.75 -11.41
C ILE A 230 -8.12 16.88 -11.69
N PRO A 231 -8.04 17.44 -12.91
CA PRO A 231 -7.15 18.56 -13.20
C PRO A 231 -7.48 19.83 -12.40
N HIS A 232 -8.59 19.90 -11.67
CA HIS A 232 -9.02 21.04 -10.87
C HIS A 232 -8.86 20.83 -9.36
N TYR A 233 -8.43 19.63 -8.93
CA TYR A 233 -8.21 19.34 -7.52
C TYR A 233 -6.96 20.01 -6.93
N ALA A 234 -7.00 20.21 -5.62
CA ALA A 234 -5.95 20.76 -4.76
C ALA A 234 -5.50 19.78 -3.67
#